data_AF-A0A2S6TYN1-F1
#
_entry.id   AF-A0A2S6TYN1-F1
#
_cell.length_a   1.000
_cell.length_b   1.000
_cell.length_c   1.000
_cell.angle_alpha   90.00
_cell.angle_beta   90.00
_cell.angle_gamma   90.00
#
_symmetry.space_group_name_H-M   'P 1'
#
loop_
_entity.id
_entity.type
_entity.pdbx_description
1 polymer ?
#
loop_
_entity_poly.entity_id
_entity_poly.type
_entity_poly.pdbx_seq_one_letter_code
_entity_poly.pdbx_strand_id
1 'polypeptide(L)'
;MIDEIPEKPIKGRGASNNPESRFDTVERARVSDGWDLEEESLTYLQTELIPEFPKTIISRNKSPDVPFEYSVNPYKGCEHGCVYCFARPSHGYLGLSPGLDFETKIFYKPEAAKLLKSELSRKNYECKPIALGINTDSYQPAEKNLKITRSLLEVLYEFNHPVSIVTKSSRILRDLDILAPMADKRLVNVLVSITTLDKQLARIMEPRASSPINRLSVIKAMSENRIPCGVLFSPIIPAINDSELETIFSAASENGATMAGYVLIRLPHELTKIFSKWLEDYFPDRRRKVLSLIKQCRDGQLYRSKFGERMTGAGPYSEMLRLRFLSSRKRHNFNQQDKETFLNVDLFSAKNQQLNLSL
;
A
#
# COMPACT_ATOMS: atom_id res chain seq x y z
N MET A 1 -22.44 -26.56 24.15
CA MET A 1 -21.98 -25.35 23.44
C MET A 1 -20.51 -25.23 23.75
N ILE A 2 -19.67 -25.06 22.74
CA ILE A 2 -18.26 -24.74 22.96
C ILE A 2 -18.22 -23.25 23.29
N ASP A 3 -17.66 -22.88 24.44
CA ASP A 3 -17.50 -21.47 24.83
C ASP A 3 -16.35 -20.86 24.02
N GLU A 4 -16.67 -20.43 22.80
CA GLU A 4 -15.74 -19.72 21.94
C GLU A 4 -15.41 -18.34 22.51
N ILE A 5 -14.12 -18.00 22.51
CA ILE A 5 -13.63 -16.69 22.96
C ILE A 5 -13.91 -15.68 21.83
N PRO A 6 -14.67 -14.60 22.10
CA PRO A 6 -15.04 -13.65 21.06
C PRO A 6 -13.82 -12.88 20.53
N GLU A 7 -13.73 -12.76 19.20
CA GLU A 7 -12.73 -11.95 18.53
C GLU A 7 -13.01 -10.45 18.75
N LYS A 8 -12.14 -9.77 19.51
CA LYS A 8 -12.22 -8.34 19.80
C LYS A 8 -11.13 -7.55 19.07
N PRO A 9 -11.35 -6.27 18.76
CA PRO A 9 -10.31 -5.44 18.16
C PRO A 9 -9.07 -5.32 19.06
N ILE A 10 -7.89 -5.49 18.46
CA ILE A 10 -6.60 -5.43 19.17
C ILE A 10 -5.97 -4.07 18.93
N LYS A 11 -5.57 -3.37 20.01
CA LYS A 11 -4.93 -2.05 19.90
C LYS A 11 -3.66 -2.13 19.03
N GLY A 12 -3.57 -1.25 18.03
CA GLY A 12 -2.44 -1.22 17.11
C GLY A 12 -2.51 -2.22 15.95
N ARG A 13 -3.64 -2.93 15.81
CA ARG A 13 -3.91 -3.92 14.77
C ARG A 13 -5.18 -3.56 14.01
N GLY A 14 -5.21 -3.83 12.71
CA GLY A 14 -6.35 -3.42 11.88
C GLY A 14 -7.32 -4.54 11.59
N ALA A 15 -6.85 -5.79 11.53
CA ALA A 15 -7.75 -6.94 11.57
C ALA A 15 -8.16 -7.24 13.02
N SER A 16 -9.46 -7.39 13.28
CA SER A 16 -9.97 -7.88 14.57
C SER A 16 -10.00 -9.41 14.64
N ASN A 17 -9.79 -10.09 13.52
CA ASN A 17 -9.91 -11.54 13.37
C ASN A 17 -8.72 -12.16 12.64
N ASN A 18 -8.57 -13.48 12.75
CA ASN A 18 -7.50 -14.23 12.11
C ASN A 18 -8.05 -15.43 11.30
N PRO A 19 -8.87 -15.19 10.25
CA PRO A 19 -9.51 -16.26 9.52
C PRO A 19 -8.50 -17.14 8.80
N GLU A 20 -8.84 -18.41 8.65
CA GLU A 20 -8.06 -19.36 7.86
C GLU A 20 -7.91 -18.91 6.41
N SER A 21 -6.83 -19.35 5.79
CA SER A 21 -6.65 -19.19 4.36
C SER A 21 -7.62 -20.10 3.59
N ARG A 22 -8.03 -19.66 2.39
CA ARG A 22 -8.75 -20.52 1.42
C ARG A 22 -8.04 -21.84 1.04
N PHE A 23 -6.78 -22.02 1.42
CA PHE A 23 -6.03 -23.26 1.18
C PHE A 23 -6.00 -24.19 2.39
N ASP A 24 -6.45 -23.73 3.55
CA ASP A 24 -6.55 -24.55 4.75
C ASP A 24 -7.75 -25.51 4.63
N THR A 25 -7.57 -26.71 5.17
CA THR A 25 -8.60 -27.78 5.20
C THR A 25 -9.25 -27.95 6.57
N VAL A 26 -8.77 -27.20 7.57
CA VAL A 26 -9.21 -27.27 8.96
C VAL A 26 -9.49 -25.86 9.47
N GLU A 27 -10.59 -25.70 10.21
CA GLU A 27 -10.93 -24.47 10.93
C GLU A 27 -10.47 -24.58 12.39
N ARG A 28 -10.04 -23.46 12.97
CA ARG A 28 -9.54 -23.36 14.35
C ARG A 28 -10.36 -22.31 15.10
N ALA A 29 -10.96 -22.72 16.21
CA ALA A 29 -11.63 -21.81 17.13
C ALA A 29 -10.81 -21.64 18.41
N ARG A 30 -10.78 -20.42 18.96
CA ARG A 30 -10.28 -20.18 20.32
C ARG A 30 -11.41 -20.50 21.28
N VAL A 31 -11.18 -21.41 22.21
CA VAL A 31 -12.17 -21.86 23.19
C VAL A 31 -11.65 -21.56 24.58
N SER A 32 -12.55 -21.20 25.49
CA SER A 32 -12.20 -21.08 26.91
C SER A 32 -11.76 -22.46 27.43
N ASP A 33 -10.63 -22.50 28.13
CA ASP A 33 -10.18 -23.68 28.87
C ASP A 33 -10.75 -23.72 30.30
N GLY A 34 -11.61 -22.76 30.66
CA GLY A 34 -12.23 -22.64 31.97
C GLY A 34 -11.36 -21.94 33.02
N TRP A 35 -10.18 -21.44 32.64
CA TRP A 35 -9.31 -20.67 33.52
C TRP A 35 -9.45 -19.19 33.20
N ASP A 36 -10.02 -18.44 34.16
CA ASP A 36 -10.07 -16.98 34.11
C ASP A 36 -8.69 -16.41 34.44
N LEU A 37 -7.76 -16.47 33.48
CA LEU A 37 -6.56 -15.64 33.55
C LEU A 37 -7.03 -14.19 33.45
N GLU A 38 -6.77 -13.39 34.49
CA GLU A 38 -6.95 -11.94 34.42
C GLU A 38 -6.28 -11.44 33.13
N GLU A 39 -7.08 -10.86 32.22
CA GLU A 39 -6.66 -10.40 30.87
C GLU A 39 -5.51 -9.36 30.92
N GLU A 40 -5.00 -9.01 32.09
CA GLU A 40 -4.04 -7.96 32.38
C GLU A 40 -2.62 -8.17 31.83
N SER A 41 -2.29 -9.30 31.19
CA SER A 41 -0.91 -9.52 30.73
C SER A 41 -0.71 -10.17 29.36
N LEU A 42 -1.71 -10.16 28.46
CA LEU A 42 -1.44 -10.44 27.04
C LEU A 42 -0.74 -9.24 26.40
N THR A 43 0.57 -9.18 26.68
CA THR A 43 1.60 -8.42 25.99
C THR A 43 1.23 -8.15 24.54
N TYR A 44 1.33 -6.87 24.13
CA TYR A 44 1.14 -6.41 22.76
C TYR A 44 1.55 -7.47 21.74
N LEU A 45 0.59 -7.95 20.94
CA LEU A 45 0.85 -8.95 19.89
C LEU A 45 2.07 -8.50 19.09
N GLN A 46 3.20 -9.18 19.25
CA GLN A 46 4.47 -8.71 18.69
C GLN A 46 4.51 -8.96 17.18
N THR A 47 5.22 -8.09 16.47
CA THR A 47 5.53 -8.34 15.06
C THR A 47 6.82 -9.16 14.98
N GLU A 48 6.73 -10.30 14.31
CA GLU A 48 7.84 -11.18 13.92
C GLU A 48 8.38 -10.75 12.55
N LEU A 49 9.71 -10.58 12.45
CA LEU A 49 10.41 -10.27 11.20
C LEU A 49 11.15 -11.52 10.73
N ILE A 50 10.79 -12.02 9.55
CA ILE A 50 11.28 -13.30 9.02
C ILE A 50 12.13 -13.02 7.77
N PRO A 51 13.42 -13.38 7.74
CA PRO A 51 14.22 -13.21 6.53
C PRO A 51 13.76 -14.16 5.42
N GLU A 52 13.65 -13.64 4.20
CA GLU A 52 13.36 -14.40 2.98
C GLU A 52 14.46 -14.15 1.94
N PHE A 53 14.96 -15.22 1.32
CA PHE A 53 16.03 -15.18 0.31
C PHE A 53 15.49 -15.59 -1.07
N PRO A 54 14.82 -14.68 -1.79
CA PRO A 54 14.28 -14.99 -3.11
C PRO A 54 15.40 -15.05 -4.16
N LYS A 55 15.16 -15.79 -5.26
CA LYS A 55 16.11 -15.85 -6.39
C LYS A 55 16.09 -14.60 -7.28
N THR A 56 14.97 -13.87 -7.29
CA THR A 56 14.77 -12.65 -8.08
C THR A 56 14.04 -11.60 -7.24
N ILE A 57 14.23 -10.32 -7.57
CA ILE A 57 13.62 -9.21 -6.82
C ILE A 57 12.54 -8.47 -7.62
N ILE A 58 12.70 -8.39 -8.95
CA ILE A 58 11.72 -7.73 -9.82
C ILE A 58 10.58 -8.70 -10.14
N SER A 59 9.36 -8.30 -9.77
CA SER A 59 8.12 -8.96 -10.16
C SER A 59 7.53 -8.28 -11.38
N ARG A 60 7.02 -9.06 -12.33
CA ARG A 60 6.43 -8.57 -13.59
C ARG A 60 4.93 -8.83 -13.61
N ASN A 61 4.16 -7.88 -14.12
CA ASN A 61 2.70 -8.03 -14.27
C ASN A 61 2.25 -7.56 -15.66
N LYS A 62 1.10 -8.06 -16.12
CA LYS A 62 0.50 -7.71 -17.42
C LYS A 62 -0.87 -7.05 -17.25
N SER A 63 -1.12 -6.45 -16.09
CA SER A 63 -2.45 -5.91 -15.81
C SER A 63 -2.65 -4.58 -16.53
N PRO A 64 -3.75 -4.40 -17.28
CA PRO A 64 -4.02 -3.14 -17.96
C PRO A 64 -4.50 -2.03 -17.00
N ASP A 65 -4.74 -2.36 -15.72
CA ASP A 65 -5.26 -1.42 -14.73
C ASP A 65 -4.18 -0.61 -14.01
N VAL A 66 -2.91 -0.98 -14.19
CA VAL A 66 -1.78 -0.32 -13.51
C VAL A 66 -0.79 0.20 -14.55
N PRO A 67 -0.20 1.38 -14.34
CA PRO A 67 0.69 2.02 -15.32
C PRO A 67 2.14 1.50 -15.24
N PHE A 68 2.36 0.29 -14.72
CA PHE A 68 3.71 -0.27 -14.54
C PHE A 68 3.74 -1.76 -14.85
N GLU A 69 4.84 -2.22 -15.40
CA GLU A 69 5.12 -3.65 -15.63
C GLU A 69 5.96 -4.23 -14.49
N TYR A 70 6.96 -3.49 -14.03
CA TYR A 70 7.95 -3.93 -13.05
C TYR A 70 7.58 -3.41 -11.66
N SER A 71 7.72 -4.28 -10.66
CA SER A 71 7.56 -3.90 -9.26
C SER A 71 8.57 -4.59 -8.37
N VAL A 72 8.96 -3.90 -7.31
CA VAL A 72 9.82 -4.42 -6.25
C VAL A 72 9.10 -4.22 -4.93
N ASN A 73 8.96 -5.30 -4.17
CA ASN A 73 8.41 -5.26 -2.81
C ASN A 73 9.50 -5.76 -1.85
N PRO A 74 10.06 -4.88 -0.99
CA PRO A 74 11.10 -5.28 -0.04
C PRO A 74 10.59 -6.25 1.03
N TYR A 75 9.27 -6.28 1.22
CA TYR A 75 8.59 -7.03 2.27
C TYR A 75 7.41 -7.86 1.74
N LYS A 76 7.01 -8.91 2.46
CA LYS A 76 5.68 -9.54 2.36
C LYS A 76 4.98 -9.43 3.70
N GLY A 77 3.71 -9.05 3.70
CA GLY A 77 3.03 -8.55 4.90
C GLY A 77 3.30 -7.07 5.11
N CYS A 78 2.40 -6.40 5.84
CA CYS A 78 2.50 -4.96 6.08
C CYS A 78 2.07 -4.60 7.50
N GLU A 79 2.99 -4.09 8.30
CA GLU A 79 2.76 -3.66 9.68
C GLU A 79 1.82 -2.47 9.79
N HIS A 80 1.59 -1.70 8.71
CA HIS A 80 0.55 -0.66 8.72
C HIS A 80 -0.82 -1.21 9.13
N GLY A 81 -1.06 -2.50 8.87
CA GLY A 81 -2.25 -3.20 9.32
C GLY A 81 -3.52 -2.66 8.67
N CYS A 82 -3.47 -2.09 7.46
CA CYS A 82 -4.68 -1.51 6.86
C CYS A 82 -5.76 -2.60 6.71
N VAL A 83 -6.92 -2.44 7.35
CA VAL A 83 -7.96 -3.49 7.38
C VAL A 83 -8.51 -3.86 6.00
N TYR A 84 -8.48 -2.90 5.08
CA TYR A 84 -8.96 -3.01 3.70
C TYR A 84 -7.86 -3.44 2.70
N CYS A 85 -6.66 -3.81 3.17
CA CYS A 85 -5.51 -4.03 2.29
C CYS A 85 -5.74 -5.21 1.34
N PHE A 86 -5.79 -4.94 0.03
CA PHE A 86 -6.00 -5.96 -1.01
C PHE A 86 -4.91 -7.05 -1.04
N ALA A 87 -3.76 -6.81 -0.41
CA ALA A 87 -2.62 -7.73 -0.37
C ALA A 87 -2.74 -8.77 0.75
N ARG A 88 -3.67 -8.60 1.72
CA ARG A 88 -3.91 -9.56 2.81
C ARG A 88 -4.03 -11.02 2.35
N PRO A 89 -4.81 -11.33 1.29
CA PRO A 89 -4.92 -12.70 0.77
C PRO A 89 -3.63 -13.36 0.29
N SER A 90 -2.53 -12.60 0.15
CA SER A 90 -1.23 -13.15 -0.25
C SER A 90 -0.60 -14.03 0.84
N HIS A 91 -0.89 -13.78 2.12
CA HIS A 91 -0.42 -14.61 3.23
C HIS A 91 -0.98 -16.02 3.20
N GLY A 92 -2.14 -16.21 2.57
CA GLY A 92 -2.69 -17.55 2.35
C GLY A 92 -1.74 -18.48 1.58
N TYR A 93 -0.98 -17.95 0.62
CA TYR A 93 0.02 -18.75 -0.11
C TYR A 93 1.23 -19.15 0.74
N LEU A 94 1.37 -18.58 1.94
CA LEU A 94 2.42 -18.88 2.90
C LEU A 94 1.93 -19.82 4.01
N GLY A 95 0.69 -20.32 3.93
CA GLY A 95 0.05 -21.07 5.00
C GLY A 95 -0.24 -20.21 6.24
N LEU A 96 -0.43 -18.90 6.05
CA LEU A 96 -0.70 -17.93 7.11
C LEU A 96 -2.05 -17.26 6.90
N SER A 97 -2.65 -16.79 8.00
CA SER A 97 -3.91 -16.06 7.92
C SER A 97 -3.77 -14.72 7.19
N PRO A 98 -4.73 -14.36 6.30
CA PRO A 98 -4.84 -13.00 5.78
C PRO A 98 -5.22 -11.93 6.82
N GLY A 99 -5.60 -12.35 8.04
CA GLY A 99 -5.99 -11.48 9.15
C GLY A 99 -4.78 -10.88 9.90
N LEU A 100 -4.61 -11.27 11.16
CA LEU A 100 -3.53 -10.77 12.02
C LEU A 100 -2.15 -11.19 11.52
N ASP A 101 -1.98 -12.42 11.00
CA ASP A 101 -0.66 -12.87 10.52
C ASP A 101 -0.10 -11.97 9.40
N PHE A 102 -0.95 -11.38 8.56
CA PHE A 102 -0.51 -10.42 7.53
C PHE A 102 0.23 -9.20 8.08
N GLU A 103 -0.12 -8.75 9.28
CA GLU A 103 0.41 -7.54 9.91
C GLU A 103 1.33 -7.81 11.12
N THR A 104 1.50 -9.09 11.48
CA THR A 104 2.38 -9.55 12.56
C THR A 104 3.51 -10.43 12.07
N LYS A 105 3.35 -11.20 10.97
CA LYS A 105 4.40 -12.03 10.38
C LYS A 105 4.89 -11.41 9.08
N ILE A 106 6.00 -10.68 9.18
CA ILE A 106 6.51 -9.85 8.08
C ILE A 106 7.78 -10.48 7.53
N PHE A 107 7.71 -10.90 6.27
CA PHE A 107 8.88 -11.40 5.58
C PHE A 107 9.64 -10.23 4.97
N TYR A 108 10.96 -10.19 5.13
CA TYR A 108 11.82 -9.15 4.57
C TYR A 108 12.95 -9.75 3.75
N LYS A 109 13.43 -9.00 2.74
CA LYS A 109 14.45 -9.47 1.80
C LYS A 109 15.80 -8.79 2.07
N PRO A 110 16.67 -9.36 2.93
CA PRO A 110 17.92 -8.71 3.32
C PRO A 110 18.86 -8.44 2.14
N GLU A 111 18.88 -9.31 1.14
CA GLU A 111 19.74 -9.18 -0.04
C GLU A 111 19.07 -8.45 -1.22
N ALA A 112 17.97 -7.71 -0.99
CA ALA A 112 17.18 -7.11 -2.07
C ALA A 112 18.02 -6.19 -2.99
N ALA A 113 18.90 -5.36 -2.43
CA ALA A 113 19.79 -4.48 -3.20
C ALA A 113 20.80 -5.26 -4.06
N LYS A 114 21.40 -6.32 -3.51
CA LYS A 114 22.33 -7.20 -4.23
C LYS A 114 21.63 -7.90 -5.41
N LEU A 115 20.43 -8.44 -5.17
CA LEU A 115 19.61 -9.06 -6.21
C LEU A 115 19.20 -8.05 -7.28
N LEU A 116 18.82 -6.83 -6.88
CA LEU A 116 18.43 -5.77 -7.82
C LEU A 116 19.62 -5.39 -8.70
N LYS A 117 20.78 -5.11 -8.09
CA LYS A 117 22.01 -4.80 -8.83
C LYS A 117 22.36 -5.89 -9.84
N SER A 118 22.28 -7.16 -9.43
CA SER A 118 22.52 -8.30 -10.34
C SER A 118 21.51 -8.37 -11.49
N GLU A 119 20.23 -8.08 -11.25
CA GLU A 119 19.20 -8.11 -12.29
C GLU A 119 19.34 -6.95 -13.28
N LEU A 120 19.63 -5.73 -12.79
CA LEU A 120 19.86 -4.54 -13.62
C LEU A 120 21.13 -4.63 -14.47
N SER A 121 22.16 -5.35 -14.01
CA SER A 121 23.41 -5.55 -14.76
C SER A 121 23.33 -6.62 -15.88
N ARG A 122 22.17 -7.24 -16.13
CA ARG A 122 22.05 -8.26 -17.18
C ARG A 122 22.11 -7.60 -18.57
N LYS A 123 22.83 -8.22 -19.50
CA LYS A 123 22.99 -7.72 -20.89
C LYS A 123 21.66 -7.45 -21.61
N ASN A 124 20.63 -8.23 -21.31
CA ASN A 124 19.31 -8.13 -21.94
C ASN A 124 18.28 -7.45 -21.03
N TYR A 125 18.72 -6.70 -20.01
CA TYR A 125 17.79 -5.95 -19.17
C TYR A 125 17.22 -4.76 -19.94
N GLU A 126 15.90 -4.67 -19.99
CA GLU A 126 15.17 -3.55 -20.57
C GLU A 126 14.73 -2.62 -19.43
N CYS A 127 15.17 -1.36 -19.47
CA CYS A 127 14.78 -0.37 -18.47
C CYS A 127 13.30 0.00 -18.59
N LYS A 128 12.54 -0.26 -17.53
CA LYS A 128 11.15 0.19 -17.37
C LYS A 128 10.97 0.70 -15.95
N PRO A 129 10.16 1.76 -15.71
CA PRO A 129 9.95 2.26 -14.36
C PRO A 129 9.51 1.16 -13.37
N ILE A 130 10.17 1.10 -12.22
CA ILE A 130 9.85 0.15 -11.15
C ILE A 130 8.82 0.80 -10.20
N ALA A 131 7.70 0.12 -9.95
CA ALA A 131 6.82 0.45 -8.85
C ALA A 131 7.34 -0.17 -7.53
N LEU A 132 7.76 0.67 -6.59
CA LEU A 132 8.32 0.25 -5.31
C LEU A 132 7.26 0.24 -4.21
N GLY A 133 7.10 -0.89 -3.54
CA GLY A 133 6.20 -1.03 -2.39
C GLY A 133 4.71 -1.00 -2.73
N ILE A 134 4.33 -1.55 -3.89
CA ILE A 134 2.94 -1.48 -4.38
C ILE A 134 2.01 -2.52 -3.73
N ASN A 135 2.55 -3.68 -3.32
CA ASN A 135 1.77 -4.72 -2.64
C ASN A 135 1.84 -4.56 -1.12
N THR A 136 3.00 -4.14 -0.61
CA THR A 136 3.28 -3.88 0.80
C THR A 136 4.08 -2.59 0.91
N ASP A 137 3.83 -1.79 1.94
CA ASP A 137 4.46 -0.47 2.04
C ASP A 137 5.96 -0.63 2.32
N SER A 138 6.78 -0.04 1.45
CA SER A 138 8.25 -0.08 1.55
C SER A 138 8.78 0.71 2.76
N TYR A 139 7.95 1.58 3.35
CA TYR A 139 8.30 2.42 4.50
C TYR A 139 7.52 2.06 5.77
N GLN A 140 7.06 0.81 5.88
CA GLN A 140 6.44 0.27 7.09
C GLN A 140 7.38 0.34 8.33
N PRO A 141 6.87 0.24 9.56
CA PRO A 141 7.67 0.36 10.78
C PRO A 141 9.04 -0.35 10.81
N ALA A 142 9.17 -1.57 10.29
CA ALA A 142 10.43 -2.33 10.21
C ALA A 142 11.52 -1.61 9.41
N GLU A 143 11.15 -0.77 8.45
CA GLU A 143 12.07 0.05 7.64
C GLU A 143 12.83 1.09 8.48
N LYS A 144 12.39 1.36 9.72
CA LYS A 144 13.16 2.17 10.69
C LYS A 144 14.56 1.60 10.89
N ASN A 145 14.67 0.28 11.02
CA ASN A 145 15.90 -0.41 11.36
C ASN A 145 16.53 -1.09 10.13
N LEU A 146 15.71 -1.76 9.31
CA LEU A 146 16.21 -2.61 8.23
C LEU A 146 16.79 -1.84 7.04
N LYS A 147 16.28 -0.63 6.76
CA LYS A 147 16.76 0.25 5.67
C LYS A 147 16.85 -0.42 4.29
N ILE A 148 16.02 -1.45 4.03
CA ILE A 148 16.07 -2.22 2.78
C ILE A 148 15.61 -1.33 1.62
N THR A 149 14.56 -0.54 1.84
CA THR A 149 14.06 0.40 0.83
C THR A 149 15.12 1.44 0.47
N ARG A 150 15.83 1.97 1.47
CA ARG A 150 16.96 2.87 1.19
C ARG A 150 18.03 2.20 0.33
N SER A 151 18.45 0.97 0.68
CA SER A 151 19.47 0.25 -0.10
C SER A 151 19.03 -0.02 -1.55
N LEU A 152 17.73 -0.23 -1.79
CA LEU A 152 17.17 -0.35 -3.13
C LEU A 152 17.21 0.99 -3.89
N LEU A 153 16.88 2.09 -3.22
CA LEU A 153 16.98 3.43 -3.81
C LEU A 153 18.41 3.81 -4.17
N GLU A 154 19.40 3.43 -3.35
CA GLU A 154 20.83 3.64 -3.65
C GLU A 154 21.25 2.91 -4.94
N VAL A 155 20.79 1.67 -5.13
CA VAL A 155 21.02 0.92 -6.39
C VAL A 155 20.32 1.59 -7.56
N LEU A 156 19.05 1.99 -7.41
CA LEU A 156 18.32 2.65 -8.49
C LEU A 156 18.97 3.99 -8.87
N TYR A 157 19.45 4.75 -7.89
CA TYR A 157 20.21 5.98 -8.10
C TYR A 157 21.53 5.72 -8.83
N GLU A 158 22.30 4.69 -8.43
CA GLU A 158 23.57 4.30 -9.07
C GLU A 158 23.40 3.99 -10.57
N PHE A 159 22.29 3.35 -10.93
CA PHE A 159 21.96 2.92 -12.30
C PHE A 159 21.16 3.96 -13.09
N ASN A 160 20.87 5.14 -12.51
CA ASN A 160 19.90 6.12 -13.03
C ASN A 160 18.58 5.45 -13.46
N HIS A 161 18.10 4.50 -12.66
CA HIS A 161 16.91 3.72 -12.97
C HIS A 161 15.65 4.40 -12.43
N PRO A 162 14.60 4.57 -13.25
CA PRO A 162 13.37 5.23 -12.83
C PRO A 162 12.55 4.40 -11.83
N VAL A 163 11.90 5.08 -10.87
CA VAL A 163 11.10 4.47 -9.81
C VAL A 163 9.87 5.30 -9.47
N SER A 164 8.73 4.64 -9.29
CA SER A 164 7.51 5.21 -8.71
C SER A 164 7.29 4.63 -7.33
N ILE A 165 7.03 5.47 -6.34
CA ILE A 165 6.88 5.05 -4.94
C ILE A 165 5.46 5.36 -4.47
N VAL A 166 4.80 4.39 -3.84
CA VAL A 166 3.53 4.60 -3.15
C VAL A 166 3.72 4.31 -1.67
N THR A 167 3.35 5.25 -0.78
CA THR A 167 3.50 5.04 0.67
C THR A 167 2.43 5.75 1.50
N LYS A 168 2.24 5.28 2.73
CA LYS A 168 1.47 5.89 3.83
C LYS A 168 2.36 6.40 4.96
N SER A 169 3.68 6.40 4.79
CA SER A 169 4.66 6.62 5.84
C SER A 169 5.48 7.87 5.60
N SER A 170 5.65 8.65 6.67
CA SER A 170 6.53 9.83 6.69
C SER A 170 8.02 9.47 6.77
N ARG A 171 8.36 8.18 6.88
CA ARG A 171 9.76 7.72 6.88
C ARG A 171 10.47 7.95 5.56
N ILE A 172 9.72 8.10 4.46
CA ILE A 172 10.28 8.45 3.14
C ILE A 172 11.10 9.75 3.16
N LEU A 173 10.80 10.66 4.10
CA LEU A 173 11.56 11.91 4.26
C LEU A 173 13.03 11.71 4.64
N ARG A 174 13.38 10.53 5.19
CA ARG A 174 14.78 10.17 5.46
C ARG A 174 15.61 10.11 4.17
N ASP A 175 14.99 9.73 3.06
CA ASP A 175 15.69 9.39 1.82
C ASP A 175 15.62 10.53 0.79
N LEU A 176 15.27 11.76 1.24
CA LEU A 176 15.27 12.98 0.40
C LEU A 176 16.64 13.24 -0.25
N ASP A 177 17.73 12.87 0.43
CA ASP A 177 19.10 12.98 -0.08
C ASP A 177 19.35 12.16 -1.36
N ILE A 178 18.57 11.09 -1.57
CA ILE A 178 18.60 10.27 -2.78
C ILE A 178 17.51 10.72 -3.75
N LEU A 179 16.30 10.97 -3.24
CA LEU A 179 15.12 11.24 -4.06
C LEU A 179 15.21 12.59 -4.79
N ALA A 180 15.73 13.65 -4.18
CA ALA A 180 15.84 14.95 -4.83
C ALA A 180 16.78 14.93 -6.05
N PRO A 181 18.02 14.38 -5.96
CA PRO A 181 18.87 14.19 -7.14
C PRO A 181 18.27 13.27 -8.22
N MET A 182 17.44 12.29 -7.84
CA MET A 182 16.70 11.48 -8.81
C MET A 182 15.62 12.31 -9.52
N ALA A 183 14.94 13.20 -8.80
CA ALA A 183 13.90 14.06 -9.36
C ALA A 183 14.45 15.04 -10.40
N ASP A 184 15.64 15.60 -10.18
CA ASP A 184 16.34 16.47 -11.15
C ASP A 184 16.54 15.78 -12.52
N LYS A 185 16.68 14.44 -12.50
CA LYS A 185 16.84 13.60 -13.69
C LYS A 185 15.51 13.04 -14.23
N ARG A 186 14.38 13.39 -13.62
CA ARG A 186 13.04 12.81 -13.85
C ARG A 186 13.00 11.29 -13.63
N LEU A 187 13.72 10.80 -12.62
CA LEU A 187 13.80 9.37 -12.29
C LEU A 187 12.86 8.94 -11.18
N VAL A 188 12.21 9.88 -10.47
CA VAL A 188 11.31 9.51 -9.38
C VAL A 188 10.01 10.31 -9.36
N ASN A 189 8.94 9.63 -8.98
CA ASN A 189 7.71 10.25 -8.53
C ASN A 189 7.18 9.52 -7.27
N VAL A 190 6.42 10.25 -6.46
CA VAL A 190 5.89 9.74 -5.18
C VAL A 190 4.38 9.95 -5.13
N LEU A 191 3.63 8.91 -4.75
CA LEU A 191 2.21 9.02 -4.41
C LEU A 191 2.01 8.71 -2.93
N VAL A 192 1.49 9.69 -2.20
CA VAL A 192 1.17 9.54 -0.78
C VAL A 192 -0.30 9.15 -0.64
N SER A 193 -0.56 8.01 -0.01
CA SER A 193 -1.93 7.55 0.23
C SER A 193 -2.55 8.26 1.42
N ILE A 194 -3.60 9.05 1.19
CA ILE A 194 -4.40 9.69 2.24
C ILE A 194 -5.84 9.20 2.07
N THR A 195 -6.34 8.47 3.05
CA THR A 195 -7.66 7.82 3.03
C THR A 195 -8.70 8.55 3.88
N THR A 196 -8.26 9.45 4.75
CA THR A 196 -9.10 10.28 5.61
C THR A 196 -8.19 11.35 6.23
N LEU A 197 -8.75 12.51 6.56
CA LEU A 197 -8.13 13.52 7.41
C LEU A 197 -8.54 13.35 8.88
N ASP A 198 -9.53 12.50 9.17
CA ASP A 198 -9.94 12.15 10.52
C ASP A 198 -8.93 11.20 11.18
N LYS A 199 -8.32 11.67 12.28
CA LYS A 199 -7.36 10.93 13.09
C LYS A 199 -7.97 9.70 13.75
N GLN A 200 -9.24 9.74 14.14
CA GLN A 200 -9.92 8.60 14.76
C GLN A 200 -10.17 7.51 13.73
N LEU A 201 -10.71 7.86 12.57
CA LEU A 201 -10.91 6.93 11.46
C LEU A 201 -9.59 6.32 10.99
N ALA A 202 -8.53 7.13 10.85
CA ALA A 202 -7.20 6.65 10.49
C ALA A 202 -6.65 5.61 11.49
N ARG A 203 -6.88 5.80 12.79
CA ARG A 203 -6.40 4.88 13.84
C ARG A 203 -7.04 3.50 13.78
N ILE A 204 -8.31 3.42 13.40
CA ILE A 204 -9.04 2.13 13.31
C ILE A 204 -8.90 1.48 11.95
N MET A 205 -8.62 2.25 10.89
CA MET A 205 -8.40 1.72 9.54
C MET A 205 -6.94 1.31 9.28
N GLU A 206 -5.98 2.07 9.81
CA GLU A 206 -4.55 2.03 9.45
C GLU A 206 -3.65 2.31 10.66
N PRO A 207 -3.76 1.51 11.73
CA PRO A 207 -3.32 1.85 13.08
C PRO A 207 -1.82 2.19 13.22
N ARG A 208 -0.98 1.68 12.32
CA ARG A 208 0.48 1.85 12.39
C ARG A 208 1.08 2.62 11.21
N ALA A 209 0.23 3.16 10.33
CA ALA A 209 0.65 4.11 9.30
C ALA A 209 0.88 5.51 9.90
N SER A 210 1.55 6.41 9.17
CA SER A 210 1.68 7.80 9.63
C SER A 210 0.31 8.47 9.74
N SER A 211 0.17 9.44 10.63
CA SER A 211 -1.07 10.23 10.76
C SER A 211 -1.38 10.97 9.44
N PRO A 212 -2.66 11.31 9.17
CA PRO A 212 -3.03 12.08 7.98
C PRO A 212 -2.24 13.38 7.82
N ILE A 213 -2.05 14.12 8.93
CA ILE A 213 -1.28 15.37 8.94
C ILE A 213 0.19 15.11 8.54
N ASN A 214 0.82 14.06 9.09
CA ASN A 214 2.20 13.75 8.73
C ASN A 214 2.32 13.32 7.26
N ARG A 215 1.28 12.72 6.67
CA ARG A 215 1.25 12.40 5.23
C ARG A 215 1.13 13.65 4.37
N LEU A 216 0.34 14.65 4.78
CA LEU A 216 0.33 15.96 4.13
C LEU A 216 1.69 16.65 4.22
N SER A 217 2.37 16.57 5.38
CA SER A 217 3.73 17.09 5.52
C SER A 217 4.74 16.40 4.60
N VAL A 218 4.53 15.12 4.25
CA VAL A 218 5.35 14.45 3.22
C VAL A 218 5.15 15.12 1.87
N ILE A 219 3.91 15.36 1.44
CA ILE A 219 3.61 16.01 0.16
C ILE A 219 4.29 17.39 0.12
N LYS A 220 4.17 18.17 1.19
CA LYS A 220 4.82 19.48 1.32
C LYS A 220 6.33 19.40 1.16
N ALA A 221 6.99 18.53 1.94
CA ALA A 221 8.43 18.38 1.88
C ALA A 221 8.92 17.89 0.50
N MET A 222 8.17 17.00 -0.16
CA MET A 222 8.49 16.56 -1.52
C MET A 222 8.40 17.72 -2.52
N SER A 223 7.33 18.52 -2.44
CA SER A 223 7.15 19.71 -3.29
C SER A 223 8.26 20.74 -3.07
N GLU A 224 8.64 21.02 -1.82
CA GLU A 224 9.72 21.95 -1.48
C GLU A 224 11.09 21.49 -2.02
N ASN A 225 11.30 20.18 -2.16
CA ASN A 225 12.49 19.58 -2.74
C ASN A 225 12.35 19.27 -4.24
N ARG A 226 11.31 19.81 -4.91
CA ARG A 226 11.04 19.62 -6.35
C ARG A 226 10.88 18.15 -6.77
N ILE A 227 10.49 17.28 -5.85
CA ILE A 227 10.18 15.87 -6.14
C ILE A 227 8.71 15.79 -6.59
N PRO A 228 8.41 15.29 -7.81
CA PRO A 228 7.04 15.13 -8.27
C PRO A 228 6.23 14.26 -7.31
N CYS A 229 5.23 14.86 -6.67
CA CYS A 229 4.44 14.22 -5.63
C CYS A 229 2.95 14.33 -5.89
N GLY A 230 2.20 13.29 -5.54
CA GLY A 230 0.75 13.24 -5.66
C GLY A 230 0.06 12.63 -4.47
N VAL A 231 -1.27 12.68 -4.50
CA VAL A 231 -2.14 12.06 -3.51
C VAL A 231 -2.89 10.89 -4.13
N LEU A 232 -2.97 9.79 -3.38
CA LEU A 232 -3.78 8.64 -3.74
C LEU A 232 -4.90 8.47 -2.70
N PHE A 233 -6.12 8.81 -3.06
CA PHE A 233 -7.29 8.54 -2.23
C PHE A 233 -7.74 7.09 -2.41
N SER A 234 -7.01 6.17 -1.78
CA SER A 234 -7.16 4.73 -1.97
C SER A 234 -7.09 3.95 -0.66
N PRO A 235 -8.19 3.29 -0.23
CA PRO A 235 -9.46 3.20 -0.93
C PRO A 235 -10.44 4.34 -0.60
N ILE A 236 -11.33 4.63 -1.55
CA ILE A 236 -12.65 5.19 -1.26
C ILE A 236 -13.54 4.06 -0.73
N ILE A 237 -14.11 4.27 0.45
CA ILE A 237 -15.03 3.37 1.14
C ILE A 237 -16.39 4.08 1.24
N PRO A 238 -17.41 3.62 0.50
CA PRO A 238 -18.74 4.23 0.51
C PRO A 238 -19.32 4.39 1.91
N ALA A 239 -19.86 5.57 2.22
CA ALA A 239 -20.45 5.94 3.50
C ALA A 239 -19.52 5.88 4.73
N ILE A 240 -18.19 5.76 4.51
CA ILE A 240 -17.17 5.79 5.55
C ILE A 240 -16.25 7.00 5.40
N ASN A 241 -15.56 7.14 4.26
CA ASN A 241 -14.63 8.24 4.00
C ASN A 241 -14.89 8.99 2.69
N ASP A 242 -15.84 8.53 1.87
CA ASP A 242 -16.08 9.05 0.53
C ASP A 242 -16.60 10.50 0.49
N SER A 243 -17.10 11.02 1.61
CA SER A 243 -17.40 12.44 1.79
C SER A 243 -16.15 13.33 1.80
N GLU A 244 -14.97 12.77 2.06
CA GLU A 244 -13.71 13.54 2.21
C GLU A 244 -12.95 13.75 0.89
N LEU A 245 -13.47 13.27 -0.25
CA LEU A 245 -12.78 13.30 -1.54
C LEU A 245 -12.25 14.68 -1.88
N GLU A 246 -13.11 15.69 -1.90
CA GLU A 246 -12.75 17.05 -2.29
C GLU A 246 -11.84 17.70 -1.25
N THR A 247 -12.08 17.45 0.04
CA THR A 247 -11.28 18.03 1.13
C THR A 247 -9.86 17.47 1.14
N ILE A 248 -9.67 16.16 0.94
CA ILE A 248 -8.36 15.53 0.82
C ILE A 248 -7.60 16.10 -0.38
N PHE A 249 -8.27 16.26 -1.51
CA PHE A 249 -7.66 16.81 -2.72
C PHE A 249 -7.32 18.29 -2.59
N SER A 250 -8.16 19.10 -1.94
CA SER A 250 -7.81 20.48 -1.61
C SER A 250 -6.57 20.53 -0.73
N ALA A 251 -6.58 19.80 0.39
CA ALA A 251 -5.47 19.78 1.34
C ALA A 251 -4.17 19.28 0.68
N ALA A 252 -4.24 18.26 -0.17
CA ALA A 252 -3.08 17.77 -0.91
C ALA A 252 -2.53 18.80 -1.89
N SER A 253 -3.41 19.48 -2.64
CA SER A 253 -3.04 20.55 -3.57
C SER A 253 -2.39 21.73 -2.85
N GLU A 254 -2.95 22.15 -1.71
CA GLU A 254 -2.38 23.21 -0.84
C GLU A 254 -0.99 22.85 -0.30
N ASN A 255 -0.68 21.56 -0.17
CA ASN A 255 0.64 21.07 0.20
C ASN A 255 1.56 20.78 -1.01
N GLY A 256 1.15 21.15 -2.24
CA GLY A 256 2.00 21.04 -3.43
C GLY A 256 1.90 19.71 -4.18
N ALA A 257 0.88 18.87 -3.93
CA ALA A 257 0.62 17.73 -4.81
C ALA A 257 0.27 18.21 -6.22
N THR A 258 0.86 17.58 -7.24
CA THR A 258 0.58 17.82 -8.66
C THR A 258 -0.13 16.66 -9.33
N MET A 259 -0.18 15.50 -8.67
CA MET A 259 -0.90 14.33 -9.14
C MET A 259 -2.01 13.89 -8.18
N ALA A 260 -3.09 13.35 -8.74
CA ALA A 260 -4.16 12.76 -7.95
C ALA A 260 -4.72 11.48 -8.60
N GLY A 261 -5.02 10.49 -7.76
CA GLY A 261 -5.71 9.27 -8.15
C GLY A 261 -6.63 8.78 -7.04
N TYR A 262 -7.54 7.87 -7.39
CA TYR A 262 -8.37 7.18 -6.41
C TYR A 262 -8.54 5.71 -6.80
N VAL A 263 -8.90 4.88 -5.82
CA VAL A 263 -9.32 3.49 -6.03
C VAL A 263 -10.53 3.25 -5.16
N LEU A 264 -11.63 2.74 -5.73
CA LEU A 264 -12.76 2.24 -4.96
C LEU A 264 -12.34 0.95 -4.23
N ILE A 265 -12.79 0.78 -2.98
CA ILE A 265 -12.45 -0.38 -2.16
C ILE A 265 -12.55 -1.72 -2.92
N ARG A 266 -11.55 -2.56 -2.68
CA ARG A 266 -11.39 -3.90 -3.26
C ARG A 266 -11.40 -4.90 -2.11
N LEU A 267 -12.27 -5.91 -2.20
CA LEU A 267 -12.42 -6.95 -1.19
C LEU A 267 -12.18 -8.36 -1.77
N PRO A 268 -10.99 -8.67 -2.33
CA PRO A 268 -10.68 -10.02 -2.80
C PRO A 268 -10.70 -11.05 -1.66
N HIS A 269 -11.22 -12.24 -1.95
CA HIS A 269 -11.10 -13.44 -1.12
C HIS A 269 -11.51 -13.21 0.36
N GLU A 270 -10.65 -13.58 1.30
CA GLU A 270 -10.89 -13.53 2.76
C GLU A 270 -11.10 -12.11 3.28
N LEU A 271 -10.69 -11.09 2.50
CA LEU A 271 -10.85 -9.69 2.87
C LEU A 271 -12.31 -9.28 3.03
N THR A 272 -13.24 -9.96 2.34
CA THR A 272 -14.68 -9.76 2.54
C THR A 272 -15.10 -10.05 3.99
N LYS A 273 -14.61 -11.15 4.58
CA LYS A 273 -14.88 -11.54 5.97
C LYS A 273 -14.24 -10.56 6.95
N ILE A 274 -12.95 -10.27 6.76
CA ILE A 274 -12.16 -9.36 7.62
C ILE A 274 -12.80 -7.96 7.64
N PHE A 275 -13.10 -7.39 6.47
CA PHE A 275 -13.68 -6.06 6.38
C PHE A 275 -15.12 -6.00 6.92
N SER A 276 -15.91 -7.06 6.71
CA SER A 276 -17.28 -7.12 7.25
C SER A 276 -17.31 -7.19 8.77
N LYS A 277 -16.35 -7.90 9.39
CA LYS A 277 -16.17 -7.94 10.85
C LYS A 277 -15.71 -6.58 11.38
N TRP A 278 -14.78 -5.92 10.69
CA TRP A 278 -14.36 -4.56 11.07
C TRP A 278 -15.51 -3.55 11.03
N LEU A 279 -16.40 -3.63 10.02
CA LEU A 279 -17.61 -2.81 10.00
C LEU A 279 -18.55 -3.12 11.17
N GLU A 280 -18.64 -4.38 11.59
CA GLU A 280 -19.44 -4.78 12.74
C GLU A 280 -18.88 -4.23 14.05
N ASP A 281 -17.56 -4.25 14.21
CA ASP A 281 -16.86 -3.78 15.41
C ASP A 281 -16.92 -2.25 15.57
N TYR A 282 -16.76 -1.51 14.47
CA TYR A 282 -16.57 -0.05 14.53
C TYR A 282 -17.75 0.75 13.98
N PHE A 283 -18.58 0.15 13.12
CA PHE A 283 -19.68 0.84 12.43
C PHE A 283 -20.95 -0.04 12.29
N PRO A 284 -21.45 -0.66 13.38
CA PRO A 284 -22.54 -1.62 13.32
C PRO A 284 -23.79 -1.03 12.63
N ASP A 285 -24.12 0.23 12.92
CA ASP A 285 -25.27 0.93 12.35
C ASP A 285 -25.12 1.24 10.85
N ARG A 286 -23.88 1.33 10.35
CA ARG A 286 -23.59 1.62 8.93
C ARG A 286 -23.25 0.37 8.13
N ARG A 287 -22.91 -0.76 8.77
CA ARG A 287 -22.46 -2.00 8.12
C ARG A 287 -23.32 -2.39 6.92
N ARG A 288 -24.64 -2.49 7.12
CA ARG A 288 -25.59 -2.89 6.06
C ARG A 288 -25.56 -1.91 4.88
N LYS A 289 -25.53 -0.61 5.17
CA LYS A 289 -25.48 0.46 4.14
C LYS A 289 -24.18 0.40 3.34
N VAL A 290 -23.03 0.30 4.01
CA VAL A 290 -21.71 0.23 3.37
C VAL A 290 -21.62 -0.98 2.44
N LEU A 291 -21.97 -2.16 2.93
CA LEU A 291 -21.93 -3.38 2.12
C LEU A 291 -22.90 -3.34 0.93
N SER A 292 -24.08 -2.74 1.11
CA SER A 292 -25.04 -2.53 0.02
C SER A 292 -24.49 -1.63 -1.08
N LEU A 293 -23.86 -0.50 -0.72
CA LEU A 293 -23.26 0.42 -1.69
C LEU A 293 -22.09 -0.22 -2.43
N ILE A 294 -21.26 -1.01 -1.74
CA ILE A 294 -20.18 -1.78 -2.38
C ILE A 294 -20.78 -2.75 -3.41
N LYS A 295 -21.86 -3.48 -3.05
CA LYS A 295 -22.54 -4.39 -3.98
C LYS A 295 -23.12 -3.68 -5.20
N GLN A 296 -23.72 -2.50 -5.03
CA GLN A 296 -24.22 -1.70 -6.14
C GLN A 296 -23.10 -1.29 -7.11
N CYS A 297 -21.89 -1.06 -6.60
CA CYS A 297 -20.72 -0.74 -7.43
C CYS A 297 -20.14 -1.96 -8.15
N ARG A 298 -20.66 -3.16 -7.90
CA ARG A 298 -20.02 -4.46 -8.21
C ARG A 298 -21.04 -5.51 -8.66
N ASP A 299 -22.14 -5.09 -9.28
CA ASP A 299 -23.14 -6.00 -9.86
C ASP A 299 -23.69 -7.03 -8.84
N GLY A 300 -23.99 -6.55 -7.63
CA GLY A 300 -24.53 -7.36 -6.53
C GLY A 300 -23.48 -8.11 -5.68
N GLN A 301 -22.22 -8.16 -6.11
CA GLN A 301 -21.14 -8.86 -5.42
C GLN A 301 -20.32 -7.94 -4.51
N LEU A 302 -19.58 -8.46 -3.52
CA LEU A 302 -18.67 -7.62 -2.72
C LEU A 302 -17.36 -7.30 -3.45
N TYR A 303 -17.00 -8.08 -4.46
CA TYR A 303 -15.81 -7.86 -5.27
C TYR A 303 -15.94 -8.50 -6.64
N ARG A 304 -15.46 -7.78 -7.67
CA ARG A 304 -15.27 -8.31 -9.03
C ARG A 304 -13.80 -8.14 -9.41
N SER A 305 -13.19 -9.21 -9.91
CA SER A 305 -11.77 -9.23 -10.30
C SER A 305 -11.51 -8.72 -11.72
N LYS A 306 -12.56 -8.46 -12.50
CA LYS A 306 -12.48 -8.04 -13.91
C LYS A 306 -11.66 -6.75 -14.06
N PHE A 307 -10.70 -6.76 -15.00
CA PHE A 307 -9.92 -5.58 -15.36
C PHE A 307 -10.83 -4.46 -15.89
N GLY A 308 -10.40 -3.21 -15.71
CA GLY A 308 -11.15 -1.99 -16.00
C GLY A 308 -12.22 -1.65 -14.96
N GLU A 309 -12.73 -2.65 -14.23
CA GLU A 309 -13.81 -2.47 -13.26
C GLU A 309 -13.31 -2.57 -11.82
N ARG A 310 -12.38 -3.49 -11.50
CA ARG A 310 -12.01 -3.82 -10.11
C ARG A 310 -11.50 -2.63 -9.29
N MET A 311 -10.96 -1.57 -9.90
CA MET A 311 -10.47 -0.37 -9.18
C MET A 311 -11.46 0.79 -9.16
N THR A 312 -12.42 0.83 -10.06
CA THR A 312 -13.32 1.98 -10.29
C THR A 312 -14.76 1.68 -9.90
N GLY A 313 -15.20 0.44 -10.07
CA GLY A 313 -16.60 0.04 -9.93
C GLY A 313 -17.43 0.36 -11.17
N ALA A 314 -18.70 -0.02 -11.11
CA ALA A 314 -19.71 0.28 -12.13
C ALA A 314 -20.97 0.89 -11.47
N GLY A 315 -21.92 1.33 -12.29
CA GLY A 315 -23.20 1.84 -11.83
C GLY A 315 -23.19 3.28 -11.29
N PRO A 316 -24.37 3.81 -10.90
CA PRO A 316 -24.54 5.25 -10.62
C PRO A 316 -23.66 5.77 -9.48
N TYR A 317 -23.41 4.97 -8.45
CA TYR A 317 -22.59 5.38 -7.32
C TYR A 317 -21.12 5.56 -7.72
N SER A 318 -20.56 4.59 -8.46
CA SER A 318 -19.19 4.67 -8.99
C SER A 318 -19.04 5.84 -9.96
N GLU A 319 -20.05 6.08 -10.80
CA GLU A 319 -20.06 7.21 -11.73
C GLU A 319 -20.08 8.55 -11.00
N MET A 320 -20.88 8.67 -9.94
CA MET A 320 -20.89 9.87 -9.09
C MET A 320 -19.52 10.12 -8.44
N LEU A 321 -18.86 9.09 -7.91
CA LEU A 321 -17.49 9.21 -7.40
C LEU A 321 -16.50 9.64 -8.49
N ARG A 322 -16.62 9.07 -9.70
CA ARG A 322 -15.79 9.43 -10.86
C ARG A 322 -15.98 10.89 -11.25
N LEU A 323 -17.21 11.38 -11.32
CA LEU A 323 -17.51 12.77 -11.66
C LEU A 323 -16.99 13.75 -10.60
N ARG A 324 -17.12 13.41 -9.31
CA ARG A 324 -16.53 14.17 -8.20
C ARG A 324 -15.01 14.23 -8.30
N PHE A 325 -14.36 13.09 -8.56
CA PHE A 325 -12.92 13.02 -8.82
C PHE A 325 -12.50 13.90 -9.99
N LEU A 326 -13.16 13.78 -11.16
CA LEU A 326 -12.80 14.56 -12.35
C LEU A 326 -12.99 16.07 -12.15
N SER A 327 -14.08 16.47 -11.47
CA SER A 327 -14.34 17.87 -11.12
C SER A 327 -13.25 18.43 -10.21
N SER A 328 -12.90 17.70 -9.15
CA SER A 328 -11.86 18.12 -8.21
C SER A 328 -10.46 18.11 -8.86
N ARG A 329 -10.17 17.10 -9.69
CA ARG A 329 -8.94 17.02 -10.50
C ARG A 329 -8.74 18.29 -11.34
N LYS A 330 -9.80 18.72 -12.05
CA LYS A 330 -9.79 19.94 -12.86
C LYS A 330 -9.62 21.19 -11.97
N ARG A 331 -10.35 21.28 -10.87
CA ARG A 331 -10.34 22.44 -9.96
C ARG A 331 -8.95 22.70 -9.36
N HIS A 332 -8.22 21.64 -9.02
CA HIS A 332 -6.91 21.72 -8.37
C HIS A 332 -5.73 21.52 -9.33
N ASN A 333 -5.98 21.50 -10.65
CA ASN A 333 -4.97 21.34 -11.69
C ASN A 333 -4.09 20.07 -11.55
N PHE A 334 -4.64 19.00 -10.98
CA PHE A 334 -3.94 17.72 -10.90
C PHE A 334 -3.78 17.08 -12.28
N ASN A 335 -2.66 16.39 -12.49
CA ASN A 335 -2.35 15.62 -13.71
C ASN A 335 -2.36 16.47 -15.00
N GLN A 336 -2.15 17.80 -14.92
CA GLN A 336 -2.07 18.63 -16.14
C GLN A 336 -0.80 18.36 -16.95
N GLN A 337 0.27 17.91 -16.30
CA GLN A 337 1.56 17.61 -16.90
C GLN A 337 1.77 16.10 -17.11
N ASP A 338 0.79 15.39 -17.66
CA ASP A 338 0.93 13.96 -17.99
C ASP A 338 2.15 13.69 -18.92
N LYS A 339 2.74 14.72 -19.53
CA LYS A 339 4.01 14.67 -20.27
C LYS A 339 5.29 14.84 -19.41
N GLU A 340 5.25 15.58 -18.29
CA GLU A 340 6.42 15.77 -17.40
C GLU A 340 6.53 14.67 -16.33
N THR A 341 5.45 13.91 -16.11
CA THR A 341 5.39 12.77 -15.18
C THR A 341 5.94 11.47 -15.77
N PHE A 342 6.35 11.47 -17.03
CA PHE A 342 7.01 10.32 -17.63
C PHE A 342 8.42 10.17 -17.04
N LEU A 343 8.64 9.05 -16.36
CA LEU A 343 9.94 8.77 -15.76
C LEU A 343 10.95 8.45 -16.86
N ASN A 344 12.11 9.10 -16.80
CA ASN A 344 13.12 9.06 -17.84
C ASN A 344 13.87 7.71 -17.83
N VAL A 345 13.59 6.85 -18.81
CA VAL A 345 14.25 5.55 -18.97
C VAL A 345 15.59 5.65 -19.71
N ASP A 346 15.80 6.71 -20.49
CA ASP A 346 16.95 6.85 -21.40
C ASP A 346 18.27 7.10 -20.66
N LEU A 347 18.20 7.54 -19.40
CA LEU A 347 19.38 7.75 -18.56
C LEU A 347 19.90 6.47 -17.92
N PHE A 348 19.17 5.36 -18.05
CA PHE A 348 19.56 4.09 -17.47
C PHE A 348 20.94 3.68 -17.94
N SER A 349 21.79 3.33 -16.98
CA SER A 349 23.13 2.84 -17.25
C SER A 349 23.34 1.58 -16.46
N ALA A 350 23.28 0.43 -17.16
CA ALA A 350 23.88 -0.79 -16.67
C ALA A 350 25.39 -0.53 -16.65
N LYS A 351 25.91 -0.07 -15.51
CA LYS A 351 27.36 0.04 -15.30
C LYS A 351 27.93 -1.37 -15.42
N ASN A 352 28.30 -1.77 -16.63
CA ASN A 352 29.20 -2.88 -16.83
C ASN A 352 30.50 -2.47 -16.14
N GLN A 353 31.03 -3.34 -15.29
CA GLN A 353 32.43 -3.27 -14.88
C GLN A 353 33.29 -3.40 -16.15
N GLN A 354 33.49 -2.28 -16.85
CA GLN A 354 34.59 -2.05 -17.76
C GLN A 354 35.32 -0.80 -17.26
N LEU A 355 35.84 -0.90 -16.03
CA LEU A 355 37.18 -0.40 -15.79
C LEU A 355 38.14 -1.39 -16.47
N ASN A 356 38.19 -1.35 -17.81
CA ASN A 356 39.38 -1.81 -18.49
C ASN A 356 40.43 -0.74 -18.21
N LEU A 357 41.29 -1.05 -17.25
CA LEU A 357 42.58 -0.40 -17.06
C LEU A 357 43.28 -0.36 -18.42
N SER A 358 43.30 0.82 -19.02
CA SER A 358 44.27 1.15 -20.05
C SER A 358 45.64 1.25 -19.37
N LEU A 359 46.45 0.21 -19.50
CA LEU A 359 47.91 0.28 -19.54
C LEU A 359 48.42 -0.72 -20.57
#